data_AF-A0A963RUK6-F1
#
_entry.id   AF-A0A963RUK6-F1
#
_cell.length_a   1.000
_cell.length_b   1.000
_cell.length_c   1.000
_cell.angle_alpha   90.00
_cell.angle_beta   90.00
_cell.angle_gamma   90.00
#
_symmetry.space_group_name_H-M   'P 1'
#
loop_
_entity.id
_entity.type
_entity.pdbx_description
1 polymer ?
#
loop_
_entity_poly.entity_id
_entity_poly.type
_entity_poly.pdbx_seq_one_letter_code
_entity_poly.pdbx_strand_id
1 'polypeptide(L)'
;MWFGKNDTRSTRRWLAAGGLTAALALPAWAQQAEAPAAPASAASAAQPEAAGAKGQAAEAPPAFSIEVKAPDGVRELVEKYNELQRYQAVPDLESSELDRLLVVGERDVRNLLGTQGFFSPTIHVTRAAGDDGRPKVVIEVDPGEPTVVKQVEIGFEGDIQQSTDDDAARQRRRIVNRWGLPEGKPFTQDGWSSAKTDALRTLLARRYPAGKISYSLADIDAPANAARLHLRLDSGPVFKLGELQVSGVQRYDPVLVPRLSRLKPGQVYDQQSLNDAQARLTASGYYDSAYIFVDPESKTPEAVPVQVQVSEA
;
A
#
# COMPACT_ATOMS: atom_id res chain seq x y z
N MET A 1 -33.95 -33.17 -48.65
CA MET A 1 -32.96 -33.17 -49.74
C MET A 1 -31.69 -32.54 -49.18
N TRP A 2 -30.73 -33.35 -48.74
CA TRP A 2 -29.62 -33.96 -49.48
C TRP A 2 -28.35 -33.10 -49.31
N PHE A 3 -27.50 -33.46 -48.33
CA PHE A 3 -26.13 -34.05 -48.46
C PHE A 3 -25.04 -32.96 -48.38
N GLY A 4 -23.89 -33.16 -47.73
CA GLY A 4 -23.30 -34.38 -47.22
C GLY A 4 -22.10 -34.14 -46.30
N LYS A 5 -21.74 -35.26 -45.66
CA LYS A 5 -20.55 -35.50 -44.83
C LYS A 5 -19.25 -35.18 -45.56
N ASN A 6 -18.21 -34.85 -44.82
CA ASN A 6 -16.97 -35.60 -44.96
C ASN A 6 -16.25 -35.80 -43.62
N ASP A 7 -15.90 -37.06 -43.43
CA ASP A 7 -15.24 -37.71 -42.31
C ASP A 7 -13.75 -37.76 -42.67
N THR A 8 -12.83 -37.52 -41.74
CA THR A 8 -11.49 -38.13 -41.81
C THR A 8 -10.87 -38.20 -40.42
N ARG A 9 -10.97 -39.41 -39.86
CA ARG A 9 -10.16 -39.91 -38.76
C ARG A 9 -8.69 -39.93 -39.16
N SER A 10 -7.79 -39.60 -38.23
CA SER A 10 -6.42 -40.08 -38.24
C SER A 10 -6.01 -40.49 -36.83
N THR A 11 -6.13 -41.79 -36.60
CA THR A 11 -5.53 -42.55 -35.51
C THR A 11 -4.07 -42.84 -35.83
N ARG A 12 -3.14 -42.54 -34.91
CA ARG A 12 -1.88 -43.31 -34.79
C ARG A 12 -1.51 -43.48 -33.31
N ARG A 13 -1.80 -44.69 -32.80
CA ARG A 13 -1.09 -45.33 -31.69
C ARG A 13 0.17 -45.97 -32.26
N TRP A 14 1.30 -45.83 -31.57
CA TRP A 14 2.39 -46.82 -31.60
C TRP A 14 2.81 -47.12 -30.16
N LEU A 15 3.04 -48.41 -29.95
CA LEU A 15 3.39 -49.07 -28.71
C LEU A 15 4.92 -49.15 -28.53
N ALA A 16 5.32 -49.04 -27.27
CA ALA A 16 6.26 -49.90 -26.53
C ALA A 16 7.78 -49.91 -26.82
N ALA A 17 8.47 -49.91 -25.66
CA ALA A 17 9.64 -50.73 -25.28
C ALA A 17 11.05 -50.15 -25.45
N GLY A 18 11.80 -50.20 -24.33
CA GLY A 18 13.21 -50.61 -24.34
C GLY A 18 14.24 -49.62 -23.79
N GLY A 19 14.53 -49.74 -22.49
CA GLY A 19 15.87 -50.08 -21.96
C GLY A 19 17.09 -49.16 -22.11
N LEU A 20 17.84 -49.08 -20.99
CA LEU A 20 19.29 -48.86 -20.82
C LEU A 20 19.86 -47.42 -20.72
N THR A 21 20.16 -47.07 -19.46
CA THR A 21 21.42 -46.52 -18.92
C THR A 21 22.32 -45.67 -19.82
N ALA A 22 22.55 -44.42 -19.39
CA ALA A 22 23.87 -43.79 -19.43
C ALA A 22 23.97 -42.72 -18.35
N ALA A 23 24.97 -42.88 -17.47
CA ALA A 23 25.44 -41.89 -16.52
C ALA A 23 26.26 -40.80 -17.22
N LEU A 24 26.28 -39.59 -16.65
CA LEU A 24 27.34 -38.56 -16.62
C LEU A 24 26.66 -37.21 -16.27
N ALA A 25 26.79 -36.76 -15.02
CA ALA A 25 27.82 -35.84 -14.54
C ALA A 25 27.46 -34.36 -14.74
N LEU A 26 27.02 -33.72 -13.66
CA LEU A 26 27.13 -32.27 -13.46
C LEU A 26 27.70 -32.03 -12.06
N PRO A 27 28.79 -31.24 -11.91
CA PRO A 27 29.45 -31.05 -10.64
C PRO A 27 28.65 -30.10 -9.74
N ALA A 28 28.51 -30.52 -8.48
CA ALA A 28 28.06 -29.68 -7.38
C ALA A 28 29.20 -28.73 -6.99
N TRP A 29 29.00 -27.42 -7.15
CA TRP A 29 29.80 -26.43 -6.43
C TRP A 29 29.29 -26.35 -4.99
N ALA A 30 30.02 -26.99 -4.09
CA ALA A 30 29.93 -26.76 -2.66
C ALA A 30 30.70 -25.46 -2.34
N GLN A 31 30.00 -24.39 -1.99
CA GLN A 31 30.61 -23.21 -1.38
C GLN A 31 30.42 -23.31 0.14
N GLN A 32 31.51 -23.65 0.82
CA GLN A 32 31.66 -23.62 2.26
C GLN A 32 31.41 -22.17 2.77
N ALA A 33 30.47 -21.99 3.69
CA ALA A 33 30.35 -20.76 4.46
C ALA A 33 31.30 -20.84 5.65
N GLU A 34 32.38 -20.06 5.60
CA GLU A 34 33.35 -19.92 6.68
C GLU A 34 33.03 -18.65 7.48
N ALA A 35 32.70 -18.84 8.76
CA ALA A 35 32.48 -17.75 9.71
C ALA A 35 33.82 -17.16 10.17
N PRO A 36 33.96 -15.84 10.34
CA PRO A 36 35.07 -15.28 11.10
C PRO A 36 34.69 -15.01 12.56
N ALA A 37 35.60 -15.46 13.42
CA ALA A 37 35.63 -15.32 14.85
C ALA A 37 35.85 -13.86 15.32
N ALA A 38 35.37 -13.58 16.52
CA ALA A 38 35.69 -12.39 17.30
C ALA A 38 37.18 -12.34 17.71
N PRO A 39 37.71 -11.14 17.98
CA PRO A 39 38.72 -10.98 19.02
C PRO A 39 38.19 -10.15 20.19
N ALA A 40 38.42 -10.67 21.40
CA ALA A 40 38.43 -9.91 22.63
C ALA A 40 39.82 -9.27 22.85
N SER A 41 39.88 -8.02 23.32
CA SER A 41 40.91 -7.57 24.27
C SER A 41 40.60 -6.21 24.90
N ALA A 42 40.52 -6.24 26.23
CA ALA A 42 41.01 -5.27 27.24
C ALA A 42 40.62 -3.78 27.19
N ALA A 43 39.75 -3.45 28.14
CA ALA A 43 39.69 -2.27 29.00
C ALA A 43 40.79 -1.19 28.91
N SER A 44 40.34 0.06 28.80
CA SER A 44 40.84 1.16 29.62
C SER A 44 39.68 2.10 29.96
N ALA A 45 39.39 2.21 31.25
CA ALA A 45 38.39 3.10 31.81
C ALA A 45 38.98 4.52 31.93
N ALA A 46 38.30 5.50 31.34
CA ALA A 46 38.39 6.88 31.74
C ALA A 46 37.00 7.51 31.62
N GLN A 47 36.35 7.73 32.76
CA GLN A 47 35.15 8.56 32.87
C GLN A 47 35.50 10.01 32.50
N PRO A 48 34.67 10.72 31.71
CA PRO A 48 34.65 12.17 31.77
C PRO A 48 33.67 12.60 32.87
N GLU A 49 34.19 13.34 33.83
CA GLU A 49 33.41 14.15 34.77
C GLU A 49 32.40 15.02 34.02
N ALA A 50 31.19 15.05 34.56
CA ALA A 50 30.17 16.01 34.22
C ALA A 50 30.64 17.42 34.64
N ALA A 51 31.06 18.22 33.67
CA ALA A 51 31.05 19.68 33.78
C ALA A 51 29.97 20.20 32.83
N GLY A 52 28.89 20.71 33.44
CA GLY A 52 27.76 21.24 32.71
C GLY A 52 28.16 22.38 31.78
N ALA A 53 27.74 22.26 30.53
CA ALA A 53 27.35 23.38 29.71
C ALA A 53 26.20 22.88 28.84
N LYS A 54 24.97 23.26 29.22
CA LYS A 54 23.88 23.36 28.23
C LYS A 54 24.26 24.52 27.30
N GLY A 55 25.23 24.28 26.42
CA GLY A 55 25.41 25.08 25.23
C GLY A 55 24.20 24.78 24.37
N GLN A 56 23.29 25.73 24.26
CA GLN A 56 22.46 25.82 23.06
C GLN A 56 23.45 25.73 21.91
N ALA A 57 23.41 24.63 21.14
CA ALA A 57 24.06 24.61 19.85
C ALA A 57 23.43 25.78 19.09
N ALA A 58 24.16 26.87 18.97
CA ALA A 58 23.78 27.95 18.09
C ALA A 58 23.68 27.30 16.71
N GLU A 59 22.45 27.15 16.20
CA GLU A 59 22.23 26.72 14.83
C GLU A 59 23.12 27.58 13.96
N ALA A 60 24.07 26.93 13.27
CA ALA A 60 24.91 27.63 12.32
C ALA A 60 24.00 28.38 11.34
N PRO A 61 24.31 29.64 11.02
CA PRO A 61 23.47 30.42 10.12
C PRO A 61 23.33 29.66 8.79
N PRO A 62 22.12 29.61 8.19
CA PRO A 62 21.89 28.81 7.01
C PRO A 62 22.77 29.27 5.84
N ALA A 63 23.22 28.33 5.02
CA ALA A 63 24.07 28.58 3.85
C ALA A 63 23.38 29.46 2.79
N PHE A 64 22.05 29.40 2.71
CA PHE A 64 21.21 30.23 1.84
C PHE A 64 19.81 30.42 2.40
N SER A 65 19.11 31.46 1.96
CA SER A 65 17.68 31.67 2.24
C SER A 65 16.81 31.20 1.06
N ILE A 66 15.56 30.84 1.32
CA ILE A 66 14.59 30.45 0.29
C ILE A 66 13.41 31.43 0.33
N GLU A 67 13.01 31.96 -0.82
CA GLU A 67 11.76 32.70 -1.01
C GLU A 67 10.90 31.96 -2.04
N VAL A 68 9.63 31.74 -1.70
CA VAL A 68 8.67 31.08 -2.59
C VAL A 68 7.63 32.11 -3.05
N LYS A 69 7.51 32.29 -4.37
CA LYS A 69 6.48 33.13 -4.99
C LYS A 69 5.50 32.25 -5.75
N ALA A 70 4.35 32.01 -5.14
CA ALA A 70 3.29 31.18 -5.69
C ALA A 70 1.93 31.54 -5.05
N PRO A 71 0.80 31.08 -5.61
CA PRO A 71 -0.50 31.15 -4.93
C PRO A 71 -0.47 30.46 -3.56
N ASP A 72 -1.24 30.95 -2.59
CA ASP A 72 -1.11 30.57 -1.17
C ASP A 72 -1.04 29.06 -0.91
N GLY A 73 -1.97 28.27 -1.44
CA GLY A 73 -1.98 26.82 -1.22
C GLY A 73 -0.75 26.09 -1.79
N VAL A 74 -0.20 26.57 -2.91
CA VAL A 74 1.03 26.02 -3.49
C VAL A 74 2.25 26.51 -2.71
N ARG A 75 2.25 27.79 -2.32
CA ARG A 75 3.33 28.40 -1.54
C ARG A 75 3.52 27.65 -0.23
N GLU A 76 2.45 27.43 0.53
CA GLU A 76 2.50 26.68 1.79
C GLU A 76 3.01 25.24 1.62
N LEU A 77 2.60 24.57 0.54
CA LEU A 77 3.07 23.22 0.23
C LEU A 77 4.58 23.19 -0.05
N VAL A 78 5.07 24.09 -0.92
CA VAL A 78 6.48 24.19 -1.29
C VAL A 78 7.33 24.65 -0.10
N GLU A 79 6.89 25.65 0.64
CA GLU A 79 7.57 26.12 1.87
C GLU A 79 7.67 25.03 2.94
N LYS A 80 6.75 24.06 2.96
CA LYS A 80 6.76 23.00 3.98
C LYS A 80 7.53 21.75 3.57
N TYR A 81 7.49 21.37 2.30
CA TYR A 81 7.96 20.05 1.84
C TYR A 81 9.08 20.09 0.81
N ASN A 82 9.54 21.27 0.38
CA ASN A 82 10.68 21.38 -0.52
C ASN A 82 11.98 20.85 0.12
N GLU A 83 12.64 19.91 -0.55
CA GLU A 83 13.87 19.27 -0.09
C GLU A 83 15.06 20.23 0.00
N LEU A 84 15.06 21.36 -0.74
CA LEU A 84 16.14 22.37 -0.65
C LEU A 84 16.35 22.90 0.78
N GLN A 85 15.32 22.89 1.64
CA GLN A 85 15.43 23.31 3.04
C GLN A 85 16.48 22.50 3.82
N ARG A 86 16.62 21.22 3.49
CA ARG A 86 17.58 20.32 4.16
C ARG A 86 19.03 20.70 3.87
N TYR A 87 19.26 21.36 2.74
CA TYR A 87 20.59 21.82 2.32
C TYR A 87 20.94 23.19 2.89
N GLN A 88 19.99 23.91 3.51
CA GLN A 88 20.28 25.18 4.18
C GLN A 88 21.23 25.01 5.36
N ALA A 89 21.25 23.82 5.99
CA ALA A 89 22.12 23.51 7.12
C ALA A 89 23.50 22.96 6.72
N VAL A 90 23.79 22.79 5.42
CA VAL A 90 25.07 22.26 4.93
C VAL A 90 26.10 23.38 4.93
N PRO A 91 27.15 23.32 5.79
CA PRO A 91 28.20 24.33 5.79
C PRO A 91 29.05 24.23 4.50
N ASP A 92 29.69 25.35 4.13
CA ASP A 92 30.65 25.43 3.02
C ASP A 92 30.13 24.99 1.64
N LEU A 93 28.83 25.15 1.40
CA LEU A 93 28.21 24.81 0.12
C LEU A 93 28.81 25.65 -1.02
N GLU A 94 29.49 24.98 -1.95
CA GLU A 94 30.09 25.65 -3.10
C GLU A 94 29.02 26.16 -4.07
N SER A 95 29.33 27.22 -4.82
CA SER A 95 28.40 27.78 -5.80
C SER A 95 27.98 26.78 -6.88
N SER A 96 28.92 25.94 -7.35
CA SER A 96 28.63 24.91 -8.36
C SER A 96 27.75 23.78 -7.83
N GLU A 97 27.84 23.49 -6.52
CA GLU A 97 26.99 22.52 -5.85
C GLU A 97 25.59 23.08 -5.65
N LEU A 98 25.48 24.33 -5.22
CA LEU A 98 24.19 25.03 -5.14
C LEU A 98 23.48 25.05 -6.51
N ASP A 99 24.17 25.35 -7.60
CA ASP A 99 23.57 25.35 -8.95
C ASP A 99 23.01 23.97 -9.34
N ARG A 100 23.71 22.88 -8.98
CA ARG A 100 23.19 21.51 -9.16
C ARG A 100 21.96 21.24 -8.31
N LEU A 101 21.96 21.71 -7.06
CA LEU A 101 20.81 21.60 -6.17
C LEU A 101 19.59 22.34 -6.73
N LEU A 102 19.75 23.51 -7.35
CA LEU A 102 18.62 24.24 -7.94
C LEU A 102 17.92 23.44 -9.04
N VAL A 103 18.68 22.74 -9.90
CA VAL A 103 18.13 21.86 -10.95
C VAL A 103 17.35 20.69 -10.34
N VAL A 104 17.87 20.09 -9.26
CA VAL A 104 17.18 19.02 -8.53
C VAL A 104 15.92 19.57 -7.84
N GLY A 105 16.02 20.75 -7.22
CA GLY A 105 14.92 21.42 -6.54
C GLY A 105 13.74 21.75 -7.45
N GLU A 106 13.98 22.15 -8.71
CA GLU A 106 12.90 22.35 -9.68
C GLU A 106 12.11 21.05 -9.90
N ARG A 107 12.81 19.92 -10.06
CA ARG A 107 12.18 18.61 -10.24
C ARG A 107 11.42 18.19 -8.98
N ASP A 108 11.95 18.45 -7.79
CA ASP A 108 11.29 18.13 -6.53
C ASP A 108 10.00 18.94 -6.34
N VAL A 109 10.04 20.24 -6.63
CA VAL A 109 8.84 21.11 -6.63
C VAL A 109 7.82 20.61 -7.65
N ARG A 110 8.24 20.21 -8.86
CA ARG A 110 7.35 19.63 -9.88
C ARG A 110 6.68 18.35 -9.37
N ASN A 111 7.42 17.44 -8.75
CA ASN A 111 6.88 16.21 -8.19
C ASN A 111 5.88 16.49 -7.07
N LEU A 112 6.20 17.45 -6.19
CA LEU A 112 5.35 17.87 -5.10
C LEU A 112 4.01 18.44 -5.61
N LEU A 113 4.06 19.32 -6.61
CA LEU A 113 2.87 19.84 -7.30
C LEU A 113 2.04 18.74 -7.98
N GLY A 114 2.70 17.74 -8.56
CA GLY A 114 2.05 16.56 -9.12
C GLY A 114 1.20 15.79 -8.10
N THR A 115 1.59 15.77 -6.82
CA THR A 115 0.77 15.14 -5.76
C THR A 115 -0.58 15.83 -5.55
N GLN A 116 -0.63 17.15 -5.81
CA GLN A 116 -1.83 17.98 -5.75
C GLN A 116 -2.58 18.07 -7.09
N GLY A 117 -2.11 17.36 -8.12
CA GLY A 117 -2.78 17.31 -9.42
C GLY A 117 -2.29 18.32 -10.46
N PHE A 118 -1.21 19.06 -10.16
CA PHE A 118 -0.63 20.01 -11.11
C PHE A 118 0.53 19.34 -11.86
N PHE A 119 0.27 18.91 -13.10
CA PHE A 119 1.23 18.14 -13.90
C PHE A 119 1.92 18.95 -15.01
N SER A 120 1.40 20.15 -15.32
CA SER A 120 2.01 21.10 -16.25
C SER A 120 2.38 22.45 -15.60
N PRO A 121 3.05 22.48 -14.43
CA PRO A 121 3.40 23.73 -13.79
C PRO A 121 4.59 24.41 -14.49
N THR A 122 4.60 25.75 -14.47
CA THR A 122 5.77 26.55 -14.84
C THR A 122 6.53 26.87 -13.56
N ILE A 123 7.79 26.42 -13.48
CA ILE A 123 8.63 26.56 -12.29
C ILE A 123 9.95 27.21 -12.70
N HIS A 124 10.33 28.25 -11.98
CA HIS A 124 11.63 28.89 -12.12
C HIS A 124 12.32 28.92 -10.77
N VAL A 125 13.47 28.25 -10.68
CA VAL A 125 14.33 28.27 -9.50
C VAL A 125 15.57 29.06 -9.85
N THR A 126 15.76 30.21 -9.19
CA THR A 126 16.87 31.13 -9.48
C THR A 126 17.64 31.48 -8.22
N ARG A 127 18.91 31.86 -8.42
CA ARG A 127 19.76 32.40 -7.37
C ARG A 127 19.82 33.92 -7.50
N ALA A 128 19.57 34.60 -6.40
CA ALA A 128 19.76 36.03 -6.21
C ALA A 128 20.83 36.29 -5.14
N ALA A 129 21.38 37.51 -5.13
CA ALA A 129 22.16 37.99 -4.00
C ALA A 129 21.22 38.29 -2.83
N GLY A 130 21.52 37.76 -1.65
CA GLY A 130 20.81 38.10 -0.41
C GLY A 130 21.38 39.38 0.22
N ASP A 131 20.52 40.06 1.00
CA ASP A 131 20.86 41.33 1.65
C ASP A 131 21.95 41.20 2.73
N ASP A 132 22.19 39.98 3.19
CA ASP A 132 23.18 39.61 4.20
C ASP A 132 24.48 39.05 3.60
N GLY A 133 24.64 39.16 2.27
CA GLY A 133 25.80 38.63 1.53
C GLY A 133 25.75 37.12 1.27
N ARG A 134 24.71 36.42 1.74
CA ARG A 134 24.48 35.00 1.43
C ARG A 134 23.62 34.84 0.18
N PRO A 135 23.71 33.72 -0.54
CA PRO A 135 22.81 33.47 -1.65
C PRO A 135 21.35 33.34 -1.19
N LYS A 136 20.44 33.86 -2.02
CA LYS A 136 18.99 33.74 -1.86
C LYS A 136 18.44 32.92 -3.02
N VAL A 137 17.74 31.84 -2.71
CA VAL A 137 17.07 30.98 -3.71
C VAL A 137 15.63 31.45 -3.85
N VAL A 138 15.23 31.85 -5.05
CA VAL A 138 13.87 32.29 -5.36
C VAL A 138 13.20 31.21 -6.21
N ILE A 139 12.12 30.65 -5.69
CA ILE A 139 11.29 29.64 -6.35
C ILE A 139 9.99 30.32 -6.78
N GLU A 140 9.84 30.56 -8.07
CA GLU A 140 8.63 31.13 -8.66
C GLU A 140 7.82 30.00 -9.30
N VAL A 141 6.55 29.89 -8.92
CA VAL A 141 5.67 28.80 -9.35
C VAL A 141 4.35 29.35 -9.86
N ASP A 142 4.04 29.04 -11.11
CA ASP A 142 2.67 29.04 -11.63
C ASP A 142 2.20 27.58 -11.75
N PRO A 143 1.26 27.12 -10.92
CA PRO A 143 0.79 25.74 -10.96
C PRO A 143 0.01 25.39 -12.23
N GLY A 144 -0.52 26.39 -12.96
CA GLY A 144 -1.41 26.16 -14.08
C GLY A 144 -2.77 25.57 -13.67
N GLU A 145 -3.45 24.94 -14.63
CA GLU A 145 -4.73 24.28 -14.36
C GLU A 145 -4.54 22.92 -13.66
N PRO A 146 -5.42 22.56 -12.70
CA PRO A 146 -5.38 21.24 -12.09
C PRO A 146 -5.84 20.18 -13.10
N THR A 147 -5.22 19.00 -13.01
CA THR A 147 -5.67 17.84 -13.79
C THR A 147 -7.03 17.36 -13.30
N VAL A 148 -7.95 17.14 -14.24
CA VAL A 148 -9.33 16.70 -13.96
C VAL A 148 -9.52 15.26 -14.42
N VAL A 149 -10.19 14.46 -13.60
CA VAL A 149 -10.55 13.09 -13.95
C VAL A 149 -11.59 13.10 -15.08
N LYS A 150 -11.23 12.55 -16.23
CA LYS A 150 -12.11 12.46 -17.40
C LYS A 150 -12.77 11.10 -17.55
N GLN A 151 -12.16 10.06 -16.99
CA GLN A 151 -12.67 8.70 -17.08
C GLN A 151 -12.31 7.90 -15.84
N VAL A 152 -13.25 7.10 -15.35
CA VAL A 152 -13.01 6.11 -14.29
C VAL A 152 -13.50 4.74 -14.73
N GLU A 153 -12.60 3.77 -14.75
CA GLU A 153 -12.91 2.37 -15.02
C GLU A 153 -12.60 1.52 -13.79
N ILE A 154 -13.64 0.93 -13.20
CA ILE A 154 -13.52 -0.02 -12.09
C ILE A 154 -13.94 -1.41 -12.57
N GLY A 155 -12.95 -2.26 -12.79
CA GLY A 155 -13.12 -3.66 -13.17
C GLY A 155 -13.13 -4.60 -11.97
N PHE A 156 -13.75 -5.77 -12.16
CA PHE A 156 -13.81 -6.85 -11.18
C PHE A 156 -13.28 -8.14 -11.78
N GLU A 157 -12.55 -8.91 -10.98
CA GLU A 157 -12.02 -10.25 -11.27
C GLU A 157 -12.35 -11.21 -10.11
N GLY A 158 -12.16 -12.51 -10.33
CA GLY A 158 -12.49 -13.55 -9.36
C GLY A 158 -13.98 -13.88 -9.30
N ASP A 159 -14.43 -14.50 -8.22
CA ASP A 159 -15.83 -14.91 -8.04
C ASP A 159 -16.79 -13.72 -8.19
N ILE A 160 -16.45 -12.55 -7.64
CA ILE A 160 -17.34 -11.37 -7.66
C ILE A 160 -17.65 -10.92 -9.09
N GLN A 161 -16.82 -11.21 -10.09
CA GLN A 161 -17.09 -10.81 -11.48
C GLN A 161 -18.27 -11.59 -12.06
N GLN A 162 -18.31 -12.91 -11.82
CA GLN A 162 -19.24 -13.84 -12.48
C GLN A 162 -20.39 -14.28 -11.58
N SER A 163 -20.33 -13.98 -10.27
CA SER A 163 -21.34 -14.39 -9.30
C SER A 163 -22.74 -13.86 -9.64
N THR A 164 -23.69 -14.79 -9.71
CA THR A 164 -25.13 -14.52 -9.88
C THR A 164 -25.83 -14.20 -8.55
N ASP A 165 -25.10 -14.20 -7.44
CA ASP A 165 -25.63 -13.85 -6.12
C ASP A 165 -25.93 -12.35 -6.01
N ASP A 166 -27.15 -12.02 -5.56
CA ASP A 166 -27.59 -10.63 -5.41
C ASP A 166 -26.74 -9.82 -4.43
N ASP A 167 -26.16 -10.43 -3.40
CA ASP A 167 -25.25 -9.75 -2.47
C ASP A 167 -23.96 -9.33 -3.18
N ALA A 168 -23.38 -10.22 -4.00
CA ALA A 168 -22.16 -9.91 -4.75
C ALA A 168 -22.44 -8.77 -5.73
N ALA A 169 -23.60 -8.79 -6.39
CA ALA A 169 -24.05 -7.68 -7.24
C ALA A 169 -24.24 -6.37 -6.45
N ARG A 170 -24.81 -6.43 -5.24
CA ARG A 170 -24.92 -5.26 -4.34
C ARG A 170 -23.56 -4.74 -3.89
N GLN A 171 -22.60 -5.63 -3.65
CA GLN A 171 -21.24 -5.26 -3.26
C GLN A 171 -20.51 -4.54 -4.40
N ARG A 172 -20.58 -5.05 -5.64
CA ARG A 172 -20.04 -4.37 -6.82
C ARG A 172 -20.61 -2.95 -6.98
N ARG A 173 -21.95 -2.83 -6.94
CA ARG A 173 -22.63 -1.52 -7.02
C ARG A 173 -22.20 -0.58 -5.89
N ARG A 174 -22.02 -1.10 -4.67
CA ARG A 174 -21.55 -0.29 -3.53
C ARG A 174 -20.15 0.26 -3.76
N ILE A 175 -19.24 -0.54 -4.30
CA ILE A 175 -17.86 -0.12 -4.62
C ILE A 175 -17.89 1.01 -5.66
N VAL A 176 -18.64 0.82 -6.75
CA VAL A 176 -18.74 1.82 -7.82
C VAL A 176 -19.42 3.11 -7.32
N ASN A 177 -20.55 3.00 -6.62
CA ASN A 177 -21.31 4.17 -6.18
C ASN A 177 -20.63 4.96 -5.06
N ARG A 178 -19.74 4.33 -4.28
CA ARG A 178 -18.96 4.99 -3.22
C ARG A 178 -17.55 5.39 -3.66
N TRP A 179 -17.25 5.27 -4.95
CA TRP A 179 -15.95 5.65 -5.47
C TRP A 179 -15.64 7.12 -5.16
N GLY A 180 -14.53 7.36 -4.45
CA GLY A 180 -14.20 8.68 -3.89
C GLY A 180 -13.70 9.71 -4.88
N LEU A 181 -13.35 9.29 -6.11
CA LEU A 181 -12.73 10.13 -7.12
C LEU A 181 -13.44 10.00 -8.49
N PRO A 182 -14.72 10.41 -8.59
CA PRO A 182 -15.50 10.30 -9.83
C PRO A 182 -15.04 11.28 -10.91
N GLU A 183 -15.54 11.06 -12.13
CA GLU A 183 -15.33 11.96 -13.27
C GLU A 183 -15.75 13.41 -12.94
N GLY A 184 -14.99 14.38 -13.46
CA GLY A 184 -15.17 15.81 -13.23
C GLY A 184 -14.49 16.34 -11.97
N LYS A 185 -13.99 15.48 -11.06
CA LYS A 185 -13.21 15.94 -9.91
C LYS A 185 -11.74 16.23 -10.26
N PRO A 186 -11.09 17.18 -9.57
CA PRO A 186 -9.64 17.33 -9.63
C PRO A 186 -8.94 16.04 -9.16
N PHE A 187 -7.92 15.63 -9.88
CA PHE A 187 -7.05 14.52 -9.48
C PHE A 187 -6.10 14.98 -8.38
N THR A 188 -5.95 14.16 -7.35
CA THR A 188 -4.86 14.27 -6.37
C THR A 188 -4.36 12.87 -6.04
N GLN A 189 -3.09 12.75 -5.66
CA GLN A 189 -2.52 11.45 -5.29
C GLN A 189 -3.20 10.89 -4.03
N ASP A 190 -3.51 11.74 -3.06
CA ASP A 190 -4.21 11.36 -1.84
C ASP A 190 -5.64 10.91 -2.12
N GLY A 191 -6.36 11.62 -3.01
CA GLY A 191 -7.70 11.25 -3.44
C GLY A 191 -7.71 9.89 -4.15
N TRP A 192 -6.72 9.63 -5.01
CA TRP A 192 -6.57 8.35 -5.70
C TRP A 192 -6.25 7.20 -4.73
N SER A 193 -5.30 7.42 -3.80
CA SER A 193 -4.92 6.44 -2.79
C SER A 193 -6.09 6.10 -1.84
N SER A 194 -6.82 7.13 -1.40
CA SER A 194 -7.98 6.97 -0.51
C SER A 194 -9.10 6.20 -1.20
N ALA A 195 -9.43 6.56 -2.45
CA ALA A 195 -10.48 5.89 -3.21
C ALA A 195 -10.17 4.40 -3.43
N LYS A 196 -8.91 4.05 -3.76
CA LYS A 196 -8.46 2.64 -3.85
C LYS A 196 -8.59 1.90 -2.53
N THR A 197 -8.14 2.53 -1.44
CA THR A 197 -8.18 1.95 -0.10
C THR A 197 -9.62 1.66 0.34
N ASP A 198 -10.54 2.58 0.09
CA ASP A 198 -11.96 2.42 0.43
C ASP A 198 -12.65 1.36 -0.42
N ALA A 199 -12.33 1.31 -1.72
CA ALA A 199 -12.83 0.28 -2.62
C ALA A 199 -12.36 -1.12 -2.18
N LEU A 200 -11.07 -1.28 -1.88
CA LEU A 200 -10.52 -2.54 -1.37
C LEU A 200 -11.13 -2.91 -0.01
N ARG A 201 -11.24 -1.97 0.93
CA ARG A 201 -11.88 -2.22 2.23
C ARG A 201 -13.33 -2.70 2.07
N THR A 202 -14.07 -2.13 1.12
CA THR A 202 -15.46 -2.54 0.82
C THR A 202 -15.52 -3.94 0.20
N LEU A 203 -14.54 -4.32 -0.61
CA LEU A 203 -14.40 -5.69 -1.12
C LEU A 203 -14.12 -6.68 0.01
N LEU A 204 -13.15 -6.35 0.86
CA LEU A 204 -12.68 -7.22 1.94
C LEU A 204 -13.71 -7.42 3.05
N ALA A 205 -14.62 -6.46 3.27
CA ALA A 205 -15.54 -6.50 4.41
C ALA A 205 -16.54 -7.67 4.39
N ARG A 206 -16.81 -8.28 3.23
CA ARG A 206 -17.81 -9.34 3.10
C ARG A 206 -17.47 -10.27 1.94
N ARG A 207 -17.73 -11.56 2.11
CA ARG A 207 -17.48 -12.67 1.15
C ARG A 207 -16.02 -12.92 0.78
N TYR A 208 -15.19 -11.88 0.66
CA TYR A 208 -13.92 -11.93 -0.04
C TYR A 208 -12.76 -11.39 0.82
N PRO A 209 -12.44 -11.99 1.97
CA PRO A 209 -11.34 -11.53 2.83
C PRO A 209 -9.96 -11.66 2.17
N ALA A 210 -9.83 -12.47 1.11
CA ALA A 210 -8.61 -12.61 0.31
C ALA A 210 -8.53 -11.63 -0.89
N GLY A 211 -9.47 -10.70 -1.00
CA GLY A 211 -9.55 -9.77 -2.12
C GLY A 211 -8.34 -8.84 -2.21
N LYS A 212 -8.00 -8.40 -3.42
CA LYS A 212 -6.83 -7.54 -3.68
C LYS A 212 -7.05 -6.62 -4.86
N ILE A 213 -6.20 -5.59 -4.96
CA ILE A 213 -6.08 -4.79 -6.18
C ILE A 213 -5.14 -5.54 -7.13
N SER A 214 -5.67 -6.07 -8.23
CA SER A 214 -4.88 -6.76 -9.26
C SER A 214 -4.24 -5.80 -10.27
N TYR A 215 -4.85 -4.63 -10.47
CA TYR A 215 -4.34 -3.59 -11.36
C TYR A 215 -4.78 -2.19 -10.90
N SER A 216 -3.88 -1.21 -11.01
CA SER A 216 -4.16 0.19 -10.66
C SER A 216 -3.28 1.11 -11.51
N LEU A 217 -3.89 1.95 -12.34
CA LEU A 217 -3.20 2.96 -13.13
C LEU A 217 -3.94 4.30 -13.06
N ALA A 218 -3.19 5.37 -12.83
CA ALA A 218 -3.63 6.73 -13.09
C ALA A 218 -2.84 7.22 -14.31
N ASP A 219 -3.48 7.22 -15.47
CA ASP A 219 -2.88 7.66 -16.73
C ASP A 219 -3.13 9.16 -16.88
N ILE A 220 -2.06 9.94 -16.84
CA ILE A 220 -2.10 11.41 -16.80
C ILE A 220 -1.66 11.96 -18.16
N ASP A 221 -2.56 12.67 -18.82
CA ASP A 221 -2.28 13.51 -19.97
C ASP A 221 -2.04 14.95 -19.48
N ALA A 222 -0.77 15.27 -19.23
CA ALA A 222 -0.38 16.56 -18.68
C ALA A 222 -0.72 17.74 -19.62
N PRO A 223 -0.46 17.69 -20.94
CA PRO A 223 -0.91 18.74 -21.86
C PRO A 223 -2.43 18.98 -21.86
N ALA A 224 -3.24 17.93 -21.70
CA ALA A 224 -4.69 18.04 -21.68
C ALA A 224 -5.30 18.29 -20.30
N ASN A 225 -4.48 18.37 -19.23
CA ASN A 225 -4.92 18.42 -17.84
C ASN A 225 -5.97 17.35 -17.53
N ALA A 226 -5.76 16.13 -18.03
CA ALA A 226 -6.73 15.04 -17.96
C ALA A 226 -6.15 13.79 -17.31
N ALA A 227 -6.94 13.16 -16.44
CA ALA A 227 -6.62 11.88 -15.83
C ALA A 227 -7.62 10.80 -16.25
N ARG A 228 -7.11 9.62 -16.64
CA ARG A 228 -7.89 8.40 -16.84
C ARG A 228 -7.50 7.38 -15.77
N LEU A 229 -8.47 6.96 -14.98
CA LEU A 229 -8.24 6.08 -13.83
C LEU A 229 -8.72 4.68 -14.14
N HIS A 230 -7.85 3.70 -13.94
CA HIS A 230 -8.16 2.28 -14.09
C HIS A 230 -7.87 1.56 -12.79
N LEU A 231 -8.87 0.88 -12.25
CA LEU A 231 -8.74 0.04 -11.07
C LEU A 231 -9.32 -1.34 -11.39
N ARG A 232 -8.63 -2.40 -10.97
CA ARG A 232 -9.17 -3.75 -11.01
C ARG A 232 -9.05 -4.43 -9.67
N LEU A 233 -10.18 -4.97 -9.22
CA LEU A 233 -10.34 -5.63 -7.94
C LEU A 233 -10.57 -7.12 -8.18
N ASP A 234 -9.63 -7.94 -7.72
CA ASP A 234 -9.76 -9.40 -7.72
C ASP A 234 -10.32 -9.84 -6.37
N SER A 235 -11.50 -10.46 -6.37
CA SER A 235 -12.12 -10.92 -5.13
C SER A 235 -11.55 -12.21 -4.58
N GLY A 236 -10.86 -13.01 -5.40
CA GLY A 236 -10.61 -14.40 -5.07
C GLY A 236 -11.92 -15.19 -4.86
N PRO A 237 -11.89 -16.30 -4.08
CA PRO A 237 -13.05 -17.14 -3.82
C PRO A 237 -13.96 -16.59 -2.72
N VAL A 238 -15.20 -17.09 -2.64
CA VAL A 238 -16.10 -16.81 -1.50
C VAL A 238 -15.65 -17.56 -0.26
N PHE A 239 -15.55 -16.87 0.86
CA PHE A 239 -15.26 -17.45 2.16
C PHE A 239 -16.53 -17.73 2.95
N LYS A 240 -16.57 -18.90 3.59
CA LYS A 240 -17.59 -19.29 4.58
C LYS A 240 -16.89 -19.69 5.87
N LEU A 241 -17.44 -19.28 7.00
CA LEU A 241 -16.90 -19.58 8.33
C LEU A 241 -16.93 -21.09 8.57
N GLY A 242 -15.86 -21.63 9.12
CA GLY A 242 -15.70 -23.02 9.53
C GLY A 242 -15.84 -23.17 11.04
N GLU A 243 -15.12 -24.14 11.59
CA GLU A 243 -15.06 -24.38 13.03
C GLU A 243 -14.40 -23.22 13.78
N LEU A 244 -14.90 -22.92 14.98
CA LEU A 244 -14.29 -21.95 15.88
C LEU A 244 -13.14 -22.64 16.63
N GLN A 245 -11.92 -22.16 16.40
CA GLN A 245 -10.72 -22.60 17.10
C GLN A 245 -10.45 -21.63 18.24
N VAL A 246 -10.81 -22.04 19.45
CA VAL A 246 -10.73 -21.20 20.65
C VAL A 246 -9.44 -21.46 21.40
N SER A 247 -8.76 -20.39 21.80
CA SER A 247 -7.53 -20.41 22.58
C SER A 247 -7.56 -19.37 23.71
N GLY A 248 -6.84 -19.64 24.81
CA GLY A 248 -6.74 -18.74 25.97
C GLY A 248 -7.81 -18.93 27.06
N VAL A 249 -8.72 -19.90 26.90
CA VAL A 249 -9.67 -20.30 27.96
C VAL A 249 -8.94 -21.12 29.03
N GLN A 250 -9.11 -20.77 30.31
CA GLN A 250 -8.45 -21.42 31.45
C GLN A 250 -9.47 -21.85 32.54
N ARG A 251 -10.31 -20.91 32.98
CA ARG A 251 -11.25 -21.02 34.10
C ARG A 251 -12.69 -21.28 33.65
N TYR A 252 -13.09 -20.75 32.49
CA TYR A 252 -14.47 -20.87 32.01
C TYR A 252 -14.65 -22.03 31.03
N ASP A 253 -15.90 -22.49 30.85
CA ASP A 253 -16.21 -23.59 29.92
C ASP A 253 -15.97 -23.14 28.46
N PRO A 254 -15.17 -23.88 27.65
CA PRO A 254 -14.95 -23.58 26.24
C PRO A 254 -16.23 -23.42 25.40
N VAL A 255 -17.36 -24.01 25.84
CA VAL A 255 -18.67 -23.93 25.17
C VAL A 255 -19.27 -22.51 25.23
N LEU A 256 -18.82 -21.65 26.14
CA LEU A 256 -19.30 -20.27 26.23
C LEU A 256 -18.95 -19.45 24.97
N VAL A 257 -17.74 -19.63 24.41
CA VAL A 257 -17.29 -18.86 23.26
C VAL A 257 -18.17 -19.08 22.02
N PRO A 258 -18.45 -20.34 21.59
CA PRO A 258 -19.39 -20.58 20.49
C PRO A 258 -20.81 -20.04 20.74
N ARG A 259 -21.31 -20.11 21.98
CA ARG A 259 -22.65 -19.63 22.32
C ARG A 259 -22.76 -18.10 22.26
N LEU A 260 -21.77 -17.39 22.80
CA LEU A 260 -21.76 -15.93 22.87
C LEU A 260 -21.40 -15.27 21.54
N SER A 261 -20.51 -15.90 20.75
CA SER A 261 -20.09 -15.37 19.44
C SER A 261 -21.24 -15.30 18.45
N ARG A 262 -22.20 -16.24 18.52
CA ARG A 262 -23.30 -16.43 17.53
C ARG A 262 -22.82 -16.63 16.09
N LEU A 263 -21.54 -16.97 15.91
CA LEU A 263 -20.98 -17.32 14.61
C LEU A 263 -21.33 -18.78 14.30
N LYS A 264 -21.78 -19.04 13.07
CA LYS A 264 -22.19 -20.38 12.64
C LYS A 264 -21.30 -20.89 11.52
N PRO A 265 -20.80 -22.15 11.60
CA PRO A 265 -20.17 -22.80 10.46
C PRO A 265 -21.08 -22.79 9.23
N GLY A 266 -20.50 -22.59 8.05
CA GLY A 266 -21.19 -22.44 6.77
C GLY A 266 -21.72 -21.03 6.48
N GLN A 267 -21.75 -20.13 7.46
CA GLN A 267 -22.14 -18.73 7.24
C GLN A 267 -21.14 -18.04 6.31
N VAL A 268 -21.63 -17.26 5.35
CA VAL A 268 -20.76 -16.42 4.50
C VAL A 268 -19.98 -15.43 5.36
N TYR A 269 -18.69 -15.30 5.11
CA TYR A 269 -17.84 -14.37 5.82
C TYR A 269 -18.37 -12.93 5.74
N ASP A 270 -18.40 -12.27 6.89
CA ASP A 270 -18.78 -10.88 7.07
C ASP A 270 -18.00 -10.30 8.25
N GLN A 271 -17.14 -9.31 7.99
CA GLN A 271 -16.27 -8.72 9.00
C GLN A 271 -17.09 -8.10 10.14
N GLN A 272 -18.25 -7.51 9.83
CA GLN A 272 -19.11 -6.93 10.86
C GLN A 272 -19.60 -8.00 11.85
N SER A 273 -19.98 -9.18 11.34
CA SER A 273 -20.39 -10.31 12.19
C SER A 273 -19.27 -10.76 13.14
N LEU A 274 -18.00 -10.74 12.71
CA LEU A 274 -16.85 -11.06 13.57
C LEU A 274 -16.63 -9.97 14.64
N ASN A 275 -16.70 -8.70 14.25
CA ASN A 275 -16.57 -7.58 15.18
C ASN A 275 -17.69 -7.60 16.25
N ASP A 276 -18.92 -7.87 15.84
CA ASP A 276 -20.06 -7.99 16.75
C ASP A 276 -19.89 -9.19 17.70
N ALA A 277 -19.32 -10.30 17.23
CA ALA A 277 -19.01 -11.46 18.05
C ALA A 277 -17.94 -11.13 19.11
N GLN A 278 -16.89 -10.41 18.72
CA GLN A 278 -15.86 -9.92 19.63
C GLN A 278 -16.45 -9.01 20.71
N ALA A 279 -17.27 -8.02 20.31
CA ALA A 279 -17.93 -7.12 21.24
C ALA A 279 -18.84 -7.86 22.24
N ARG A 280 -19.57 -8.91 21.80
CA ARG A 280 -20.39 -9.75 22.67
C ARG A 280 -19.55 -10.53 23.69
N LEU A 281 -18.38 -11.04 23.31
CA LEU A 281 -17.50 -11.76 24.23
C LEU A 281 -16.95 -10.83 25.31
N THR A 282 -16.44 -9.66 24.95
CA THR A 282 -15.93 -8.68 25.92
C THR A 282 -17.05 -8.13 26.81
N ALA A 283 -18.24 -7.85 26.26
CA ALA A 283 -19.38 -7.37 27.03
C ALA A 283 -20.01 -8.42 27.96
N SER A 284 -19.63 -9.70 27.85
CA SER A 284 -20.19 -10.77 28.66
C SER A 284 -19.70 -10.78 30.12
N GLY A 285 -18.56 -10.12 30.40
CA GLY A 285 -17.89 -10.14 31.70
C GLY A 285 -17.06 -11.40 31.98
N TYR A 286 -17.08 -12.40 31.09
CA TYR A 286 -16.22 -13.60 31.22
C TYR A 286 -14.79 -13.38 30.71
N TYR A 287 -14.58 -12.41 29.82
CA TYR A 287 -13.31 -12.19 29.13
C TYR A 287 -12.94 -10.69 29.16
N ASP A 288 -11.71 -10.40 29.60
CA ASP A 288 -11.12 -9.05 29.56
C ASP A 288 -10.84 -8.61 28.12
N SER A 289 -10.44 -9.55 27.26
CA SER A 289 -10.22 -9.30 25.83
C SER A 289 -10.62 -10.51 24.99
N ALA A 290 -11.07 -10.23 23.77
CA ALA A 290 -11.34 -11.21 22.74
C ALA A 290 -10.83 -10.68 21.40
N TYR A 291 -10.22 -11.56 20.60
CA TYR A 291 -9.78 -11.27 19.24
C TYR A 291 -10.28 -12.39 18.33
N ILE A 292 -11.04 -12.03 17.30
CA ILE A 292 -11.64 -12.97 16.36
C ILE A 292 -11.19 -12.63 14.95
N PHE A 293 -10.62 -13.60 14.23
CA PHE A 293 -10.17 -13.40 12.86
C PHE A 293 -10.25 -14.69 12.04
N VAL A 294 -10.18 -14.52 10.71
CA VAL A 294 -10.02 -15.61 9.74
C VAL A 294 -8.74 -15.35 8.98
N ASP A 295 -8.05 -16.43 8.57
CA ASP A 295 -6.88 -16.32 7.72
C ASP A 295 -7.31 -16.14 6.24
N PRO A 296 -7.05 -14.99 5.59
CA PRO A 296 -7.38 -14.77 4.20
C PRO A 296 -6.56 -15.64 3.24
N GLU A 297 -5.45 -16.24 3.68
CA GLU A 297 -4.63 -17.16 2.89
C GLU A 297 -5.04 -18.63 3.07
N SER A 298 -6.13 -18.90 3.80
CA SER A 298 -6.62 -20.25 4.04
C SER A 298 -6.90 -21.01 2.74
N LYS A 299 -6.42 -22.25 2.68
CA LYS A 299 -6.63 -23.17 1.55
C LYS A 299 -8.04 -23.79 1.52
N THR A 300 -8.87 -23.54 2.52
CA THR A 300 -10.23 -24.08 2.67
C THR A 300 -11.25 -22.94 2.77
N PRO A 301 -11.41 -22.09 1.74
CA PRO A 301 -12.30 -20.93 1.78
C PRO A 301 -13.77 -21.31 2.04
N GLU A 302 -14.21 -22.50 1.64
CA GLU A 302 -15.57 -23.02 1.87
C GLU A 302 -15.89 -23.33 3.34
N ALA A 303 -14.88 -23.40 4.21
CA ALA A 303 -15.00 -23.65 5.64
C ALA A 303 -13.76 -23.12 6.40
N VAL A 304 -13.49 -21.81 6.30
CA VAL A 304 -12.30 -21.21 6.90
C VAL A 304 -12.36 -21.28 8.43
N PRO A 305 -11.35 -21.87 9.12
CA PRO A 305 -11.34 -21.88 10.58
C PRO A 305 -11.38 -20.45 11.15
N VAL A 306 -12.27 -20.24 12.12
CA VAL A 306 -12.39 -18.96 12.82
C VAL A 306 -11.51 -19.00 14.05
N GLN A 307 -10.43 -18.23 14.06
CA GLN A 307 -9.53 -18.14 15.20
C GLN A 307 -10.14 -17.22 16.24
N VAL A 308 -10.25 -17.71 17.47
CA VAL A 308 -10.75 -16.96 18.61
C VAL A 308 -9.72 -17.02 19.72
N GLN A 309 -9.11 -15.88 20.03
CA GLN A 309 -8.18 -15.72 21.14
C GLN A 309 -8.89 -14.93 22.23
N VAL A 310 -8.95 -15.46 23.45
CA VAL A 310 -9.55 -14.77 24.60
C VAL A 310 -8.57 -14.69 25.75
N SER A 311 -8.67 -13.62 26.54
CA SER A 311 -8.09 -13.53 27.87
C SER A 311 -9.23 -13.42 28.87
N GLU A 312 -9.24 -14.32 29.84
CA GLU A 312 -10.24 -14.31 30.92
C GLU A 312 -10.00 -13.16 31.90
N ALA A 313 -11.09 -12.74 32.56
CA ALA A 313 -11.09 -11.75 33.63
C ALA A 313 -10.85 -12.35 35.03
#